data_AF-A0A950TMD2-F1
#
_entry.id   AF-A0A950TMD2-F1
#
_cell.length_a   1.000
_cell.length_b   1.000
_cell.length_c   1.000
_cell.angle_alpha   90.00
_cell.angle_beta   90.00
_cell.angle_gamma   90.00
#
_symmetry.space_group_name_H-M   'P 1'
#
loop_
_entity.id
_entity.type
_entity.pdbx_description
1 polymer ?
#
loop_
_entity_poly.entity_id
_entity_poly.type
_entity_poly.pdbx_seq_one_letter_code
_entity_poly.pdbx_strand_id
1 'polypeptide(L)'
;MNLDYDKRHITKKKGDYATGEAIYLADPSLHTRAQDYKRQLSAKMRAVSAQDIARIQAGRGYTATRKYDGEMSVIFFNGEKLLSVNPGGTVRWGLPQYEQLEAALKKAKVKECILAGELYVRAENFKGLRIHQVVGILRNPKSEDDMDRLGLAIFDVIEADGKKVGTLAEKYKLLDKWLAKAGDLVCVVEHVPVKKTDDILELFADWVIDKGSEGIVLQSDTSNWYKIKSRHNLDVAIIGFSEGSEDRKGMLHDLLVAVMRDDGTFHELTRVGGGYTEEDRKTIAAEMKRRVVPSDYVAVNNDYVAYEMIEPGPVIEMSCLDLITESSRGGPVNRMVLKWDGKKYTALSRMPLVSVISPQYVRIRDDKEATVEDVNIRQLTDISNIQAVDKPAEDPAGEPSKLIEREVYTKEMRGNLMVRKLLLWKTNKGDRPEYPEYVVYLTDFSPNRQEPLQRDIRIAATEAAARKHFKRMAEQNFIGGWTKVS
;
A
#
# COMPACT_ATOMS: atom_id res chain seq x y z
N MET A 1 -25.37 22.81 -2.02
CA MET A 1 -25.02 21.41 -1.70
C MET A 1 -26.05 20.78 -0.75
N ASN A 2 -26.53 19.56 -0.98
CA ASN A 2 -27.49 18.89 -0.08
C ASN A 2 -26.75 17.92 0.87
N LEU A 3 -26.84 18.18 2.18
CA LEU A 3 -26.15 17.39 3.23
C LEU A 3 -27.08 16.48 4.01
N ASP A 4 -28.33 16.30 3.55
CA ASP A 4 -29.26 15.38 4.21
C ASP A 4 -28.81 13.91 4.03
N TYR A 5 -29.16 13.09 5.02
CA TYR A 5 -28.76 11.70 5.11
C TYR A 5 -29.95 10.82 5.51
N ASP A 6 -30.04 9.61 4.95
CA ASP A 6 -31.08 8.65 5.36
C ASP A 6 -30.85 8.19 6.81
N LYS A 7 -31.69 8.70 7.71
CA LYS A 7 -31.57 8.46 9.15
C LYS A 7 -31.63 6.98 9.54
N ARG A 8 -32.18 6.12 8.69
CA ARG A 8 -32.26 4.66 8.95
C ARG A 8 -30.89 3.97 8.88
N HIS A 9 -29.91 4.60 8.23
CA HIS A 9 -28.57 4.06 8.02
C HIS A 9 -27.51 4.74 8.89
N ILE A 10 -27.93 5.42 9.96
CA ILE A 10 -27.04 6.07 10.92
C ILE A 10 -26.59 5.07 11.97
N THR A 11 -25.28 4.97 12.15
CA THR A 11 -24.68 4.26 13.29
C THR A 11 -24.23 5.30 14.32
N LYS A 12 -24.98 5.40 15.43
CA LYS A 12 -24.58 6.24 16.56
C LYS A 12 -23.33 5.66 17.23
N LYS A 13 -22.35 6.52 17.54
CA LYS A 13 -21.10 6.12 18.21
C LYS A 13 -21.12 6.51 19.68
N LYS A 14 -21.03 7.80 19.99
CA LYS A 14 -21.03 8.35 21.35
C LYS A 14 -21.41 9.83 21.33
N GLY A 15 -22.13 10.31 22.34
CA GLY A 15 -22.63 11.70 22.34
C GLY A 15 -23.45 11.98 21.08
N ASP A 16 -23.14 13.07 20.40
CA ASP A 16 -23.71 13.44 19.11
C ASP A 16 -22.93 12.88 17.90
N TYR A 17 -21.78 12.24 18.14
CA TYR A 17 -20.99 11.62 17.09
C TYR A 17 -21.68 10.38 16.50
N ALA A 18 -21.84 10.39 15.19
CA ALA A 18 -22.35 9.26 14.44
C ALA A 18 -21.67 9.12 13.07
N THR A 19 -21.82 7.94 12.50
CA THR A 19 -21.26 7.58 11.20
C THR A 19 -22.31 6.97 10.29
N GLY A 20 -22.07 7.05 8.99
CA GLY A 20 -22.86 6.35 7.98
C GLY A 20 -22.02 6.00 6.76
N GLU A 21 -22.64 5.33 5.79
CA GLU A 21 -22.06 5.07 4.47
C GLU A 21 -22.57 6.09 3.45
N ALA A 22 -21.68 6.54 2.57
CA ALA A 22 -21.94 7.63 1.63
C ALA A 22 -23.02 7.31 0.59
N ILE A 23 -23.30 6.03 0.34
CA ILE A 23 -24.39 5.59 -0.54
C ILE A 23 -25.78 6.05 -0.08
N TYR A 24 -25.92 6.43 1.19
CA TYR A 24 -27.17 6.91 1.79
C TYR A 24 -27.22 8.44 1.96
N LEU A 25 -26.25 9.16 1.40
CA LEU A 25 -26.33 10.62 1.28
C LEU A 25 -27.40 11.00 0.26
N ALA A 26 -28.15 12.06 0.55
CA ALA A 26 -29.09 12.64 -0.41
C ALA A 26 -28.38 13.20 -1.66
N ASP A 27 -27.10 13.57 -1.53
CA ASP A 27 -26.20 13.92 -2.63
C ASP A 27 -25.02 12.92 -2.70
N PRO A 28 -25.12 11.85 -3.51
CA PRO A 28 -24.05 10.88 -3.66
C PRO A 28 -22.76 11.46 -4.27
N SER A 29 -22.83 12.63 -4.93
CA SER A 29 -21.66 13.22 -5.58
C SER A 29 -20.58 13.65 -4.58
N LEU A 30 -20.94 13.86 -3.31
CA LEU A 30 -19.98 14.26 -2.26
C LEU A 30 -18.89 13.19 -2.05
N HIS A 31 -19.23 11.91 -2.18
CA HIS A 31 -18.25 10.82 -2.11
C HIS A 31 -17.27 10.88 -3.28
N THR A 32 -17.78 11.02 -4.49
CA THR A 32 -16.96 11.17 -5.71
C THR A 32 -16.03 12.37 -5.58
N ARG A 33 -16.51 13.49 -5.06
CA ARG A 33 -15.69 14.70 -4.84
C ARG A 33 -14.57 14.46 -3.83
N ALA A 34 -14.83 13.73 -2.74
CA ALA A 34 -13.80 13.35 -1.78
C ALA A 34 -12.73 12.44 -2.42
N GLN A 35 -13.15 11.45 -3.22
CA GLN A 35 -12.25 10.56 -3.95
C GLN A 35 -11.40 11.30 -4.99
N ASP A 36 -12.02 12.18 -5.77
CA ASP A 36 -11.33 13.00 -6.78
C ASP A 36 -10.30 13.92 -6.14
N TYR A 37 -10.63 14.54 -4.98
CA TYR A 37 -9.68 15.35 -4.25
C TYR A 37 -8.47 14.52 -3.77
N LYS A 38 -8.68 13.36 -3.13
CA LYS A 38 -7.58 12.47 -2.70
C LYS A 38 -6.68 12.09 -3.87
N ARG A 39 -7.28 11.73 -5.01
CA ARG A 39 -6.57 11.34 -6.23
C ARG A 39 -5.72 12.49 -6.76
N GLN A 40 -6.30 13.70 -6.85
CA GLN A 40 -5.57 14.89 -7.31
C GLN A 40 -4.45 15.30 -6.36
N LEU A 41 -4.69 15.26 -5.05
CA LEU A 41 -3.69 15.57 -4.03
C LEU A 41 -2.50 14.61 -4.12
N SER A 42 -2.78 13.30 -4.20
CA SER A 42 -1.75 12.26 -4.30
C SER A 42 -0.93 12.37 -5.60
N ALA A 43 -1.58 12.72 -6.71
CA ALA A 43 -0.91 12.86 -8.01
C ALA A 43 0.05 14.07 -8.07
N LYS A 44 -0.20 15.12 -7.27
CA LYS A 44 0.64 16.33 -7.22
C LYS A 44 1.86 16.20 -6.30
N MET A 45 1.82 15.26 -5.34
CA MET A 45 2.83 15.12 -4.30
C MET A 45 3.96 14.18 -4.70
N ARG A 46 5.21 14.62 -4.50
CA ARG A 46 6.41 13.79 -4.63
C ARG A 46 7.04 13.56 -3.27
N ALA A 47 7.40 12.32 -2.98
CA ALA A 47 8.10 11.98 -1.76
C ALA A 47 9.59 12.33 -1.89
N VAL A 48 10.16 13.01 -0.89
CA VAL A 48 11.58 13.39 -0.84
C VAL A 48 12.10 13.14 0.57
N SER A 49 13.35 12.69 0.70
CA SER A 49 14.01 12.55 1.99
C SER A 49 14.58 13.89 2.47
N ALA A 50 14.81 14.05 3.77
CA ALA A 50 15.51 15.23 4.29
C ALA A 50 16.89 15.45 3.64
N GLN A 51 17.61 14.36 3.34
CA GLN A 51 18.92 14.40 2.70
C GLN A 51 18.85 14.88 1.23
N ASP A 52 17.70 14.71 0.59
CA ASP A 52 17.50 15.06 -0.82
C ASP A 52 16.81 16.43 -1.02
N ILE A 53 16.57 17.20 0.06
CA ILE A 53 15.90 18.52 -0.03
C ILE A 53 16.62 19.46 -0.99
N ALA A 54 17.95 19.37 -1.10
CA ALA A 54 18.75 20.17 -2.02
C ALA A 54 18.35 19.99 -3.51
N ARG A 55 17.65 18.89 -3.85
CA ARG A 55 17.12 18.64 -5.20
C ARG A 55 15.86 19.45 -5.51
N ILE A 56 15.23 20.04 -4.50
CA ILE A 56 14.06 20.90 -4.64
C ILE A 56 14.57 22.28 -5.06
N GLN A 57 14.17 22.72 -6.26
CA GLN A 57 14.59 24.02 -6.78
C GLN A 57 14.07 25.16 -5.89
N ALA A 58 14.98 25.97 -5.35
CA ALA A 58 14.65 27.16 -4.56
C ALA A 58 13.90 28.22 -5.40
N GLY A 59 13.21 29.15 -4.74
CA GLY A 59 12.59 30.31 -5.40
C GLY A 59 11.24 30.06 -6.08
N ARG A 60 10.63 28.88 -5.93
CA ARG A 60 9.33 28.54 -6.53
C ARG A 60 8.10 28.91 -5.67
N GLY A 61 8.28 29.81 -4.71
CA GLY A 61 7.22 30.30 -3.83
C GLY A 61 6.57 29.18 -3.01
N TYR A 62 7.38 28.39 -2.30
CA TYR A 62 6.84 27.32 -1.47
C TYR A 62 6.29 27.84 -0.14
N THR A 63 5.24 27.20 0.34
CA THR A 63 4.81 27.26 1.74
C THR A 63 4.99 25.89 2.34
N ALA A 64 5.77 25.81 3.41
CA ALA A 64 5.94 24.60 4.19
C ALA A 64 4.77 24.46 5.16
N THR A 65 4.23 23.25 5.27
CA THR A 65 3.17 22.92 6.21
C THR A 65 3.52 21.69 7.02
N ARG A 66 3.17 21.70 8.30
CA ARG A 66 3.39 20.56 9.18
C ARG A 66 2.55 19.37 8.71
N LYS A 67 3.17 18.19 8.53
CA LYS A 67 2.43 16.97 8.18
C LYS A 67 1.91 16.30 9.44
N TYR A 68 0.61 16.45 9.69
CA TYR A 68 -0.09 15.72 10.74
C TYR A 68 -0.27 14.25 10.32
N ASP A 69 -0.12 13.35 11.29
CA ASP A 69 -0.29 11.90 11.13
C ASP A 69 -1.67 11.50 11.66
N GLY A 70 -2.59 11.22 10.73
CA GLY A 70 -4.00 11.11 11.05
C GLY A 70 -4.85 10.59 9.91
N GLU A 71 -6.16 10.81 10.02
CA GLU A 71 -7.12 10.44 8.99
C GLU A 71 -7.60 11.67 8.23
N MET A 72 -7.30 11.73 6.93
CA MET A 72 -7.79 12.78 6.05
C MET A 72 -9.33 12.82 6.02
N SER A 73 -9.87 14.02 6.17
CA SER A 73 -11.30 14.32 6.25
C SER A 73 -11.64 15.41 5.24
N VAL A 74 -12.49 15.08 4.25
CA VAL A 74 -13.07 16.08 3.34
C VAL A 74 -14.39 16.54 3.94
N ILE A 75 -14.47 17.83 4.25
CA ILE A 75 -15.54 18.43 5.05
C ILE A 75 -16.41 19.29 4.15
N PHE A 76 -17.72 19.13 4.31
CA PHE A 76 -18.75 19.81 3.53
C PHE A 76 -19.65 20.60 4.48
N PHE A 77 -19.78 21.90 4.21
CA PHE A 77 -20.63 22.81 4.97
C PHE A 77 -21.54 23.57 4.02
N ASN A 78 -22.84 23.65 4.33
CA ASN A 78 -23.85 24.31 3.49
C ASN A 78 -24.46 25.58 4.11
N GLY A 79 -23.79 26.16 5.12
CA GLY A 79 -24.28 27.33 5.84
C GLY A 79 -25.05 26.98 7.12
N GLU A 80 -25.62 25.78 7.18
CA GLU A 80 -26.43 25.32 8.30
C GLU A 80 -25.88 24.08 8.99
N LYS A 81 -25.41 23.10 8.23
CA LYS A 81 -24.95 21.80 8.72
C LYS A 81 -23.56 21.49 8.18
N LEU A 82 -22.81 20.70 8.94
CA LEU A 82 -21.51 20.17 8.54
C LEU A 82 -21.49 18.64 8.62
N LEU A 83 -20.94 18.01 7.59
CA LEU A 83 -20.52 16.60 7.64
C LEU A 83 -19.17 16.43 6.96
N SER A 84 -18.49 15.32 7.21
CA SER A 84 -17.33 14.91 6.42
C SER A 84 -17.59 13.61 5.68
N VAL A 85 -16.88 13.42 4.57
CA VAL A 85 -16.87 12.17 3.80
C VAL A 85 -15.42 11.77 3.58
N ASN A 86 -15.05 10.59 4.08
CA ASN A 86 -13.76 9.98 3.74
C ASN A 86 -13.86 9.40 2.30
N PRO A 87 -12.78 9.44 1.49
CA PRO A 87 -12.69 8.74 0.20
C PRO A 87 -13.09 7.25 0.22
N GLY A 88 -12.97 6.57 1.36
CA GLY A 88 -13.45 5.20 1.58
C GLY A 88 -14.97 5.08 1.75
N GLY A 89 -15.72 6.18 1.76
CA GLY A 89 -17.19 6.21 1.81
C GLY A 89 -17.78 6.38 3.21
N THR A 90 -16.96 6.49 4.25
CA THR A 90 -17.45 6.79 5.60
C THR A 90 -17.87 8.25 5.70
N VAL A 91 -19.11 8.48 6.11
CA VAL A 91 -19.66 9.81 6.43
C VAL A 91 -19.63 10.01 7.95
N ARG A 92 -19.27 11.20 8.42
CA ARG A 92 -19.20 11.55 9.85
C ARG A 92 -19.82 12.90 10.14
N TRP A 93 -20.45 13.04 11.30
CA TRP A 93 -20.96 14.30 11.86
C TRP A 93 -21.02 14.21 13.38
N GLY A 94 -21.14 15.35 14.07
CA GLY A 94 -21.26 15.41 15.53
C GLY A 94 -19.98 15.10 16.31
N LEU A 95 -18.81 15.21 15.67
CA LEU A 95 -17.54 15.26 16.41
C LEU A 95 -17.38 16.64 17.06
N PRO A 96 -16.80 16.75 18.27
CA PRO A 96 -16.52 18.04 18.90
C PRO A 96 -15.73 19.02 18.02
N GLN A 97 -14.77 18.49 17.23
CA GLN A 97 -13.99 19.25 16.24
C GLN A 97 -14.90 19.82 15.13
N TYR A 98 -15.90 19.06 14.70
CA TYR A 98 -16.82 19.48 13.64
C TYR A 98 -17.82 20.52 14.15
N GLU A 99 -18.25 20.42 15.40
CA GLU A 99 -19.10 21.43 16.05
C GLU A 99 -18.37 22.76 16.20
N GLN A 100 -17.11 22.74 16.65
CA GLN A 100 -16.25 23.91 16.73
C GLN A 100 -16.03 24.56 15.34
N LEU A 101 -15.77 23.73 14.32
CA LEU A 101 -15.62 24.21 12.93
C LEU A 101 -16.92 24.82 12.39
N GLU A 102 -18.05 24.15 12.59
CA GLU A 102 -19.37 24.63 12.15
C GLU A 102 -19.71 25.98 12.78
N ALA A 103 -19.49 26.13 14.10
CA ALA A 103 -19.69 27.38 14.82
C ALA A 103 -18.80 28.51 14.30
N ALA A 104 -17.52 28.21 14.01
CA ALA A 104 -16.59 29.18 13.44
C ALA A 104 -17.03 29.64 12.04
N LEU A 105 -17.41 28.72 11.16
CA LEU A 105 -17.89 29.03 9.80
C LEU A 105 -19.19 29.84 9.81
N LYS A 106 -20.15 29.50 10.67
CA LYS A 106 -21.39 30.27 10.86
C LYS A 106 -21.10 31.70 11.34
N LYS A 107 -20.20 31.85 12.31
CA LYS A 107 -19.77 33.17 12.81
C LYS A 107 -19.07 34.00 11.74
N ALA A 108 -18.29 33.34 10.88
CA ALA A 108 -17.65 33.96 9.72
C ALA A 108 -18.62 34.24 8.55
N LYS A 109 -19.90 33.85 8.67
CA LYS A 109 -20.96 34.01 7.67
C LYS A 109 -20.65 33.33 6.33
N VAL A 110 -19.96 32.18 6.38
CA VAL A 110 -19.73 31.34 5.21
C VAL A 110 -21.07 30.73 4.77
N LYS A 111 -21.41 30.81 3.47
CA LYS A 111 -22.67 30.26 2.96
C LYS A 111 -22.54 28.80 2.59
N GLU A 112 -21.42 28.43 1.96
CA GLU A 112 -21.06 27.04 1.75
C GLU A 112 -19.55 26.91 1.58
N CYS A 113 -18.95 25.80 1.98
CA CYS A 113 -17.56 25.53 1.69
C CYS A 113 -17.25 24.04 1.68
N ILE A 114 -16.12 23.73 1.06
CA ILE A 114 -15.53 22.39 1.07
C ILE A 114 -14.08 22.52 1.49
N LEU A 115 -13.73 21.85 2.56
CA LEU A 115 -12.43 21.92 3.19
C LEU A 115 -11.77 20.54 3.17
N ALA A 116 -10.45 20.52 3.18
CA ALA A 116 -9.70 19.32 3.51
C ALA A 116 -8.92 19.55 4.80
N GLY A 117 -9.02 18.58 5.71
CA GLY A 117 -8.28 18.60 6.96
C GLY A 117 -7.87 17.20 7.38
N GLU A 118 -7.03 17.14 8.41
CA GLU A 118 -6.55 15.91 9.01
C GLU A 118 -7.10 15.79 10.43
N LEU A 119 -7.79 14.69 10.74
CA LEU A 119 -8.10 14.33 12.12
C LEU A 119 -6.87 13.67 12.74
N TYR A 120 -6.33 14.25 13.82
CA TYR A 120 -5.08 13.80 14.45
C TYR A 120 -5.24 13.69 15.97
N VAL A 121 -4.34 12.97 16.64
CA VAL A 121 -4.29 12.96 18.11
C VAL A 121 -3.50 14.17 18.61
N ARG A 122 -4.11 14.96 19.50
CA ARG A 122 -3.51 16.18 20.08
C ARG A 122 -2.45 15.89 21.13
N ALA A 123 -2.56 14.76 21.83
CA ALA A 123 -1.62 14.39 22.87
C ALA A 123 -0.21 14.15 22.30
N GLU A 124 0.81 14.70 22.93
CA GLU A 124 2.21 14.49 22.54
C GLU A 124 2.74 13.12 23.01
N ASN A 125 2.20 12.61 24.13
CA ASN A 125 2.55 11.32 24.72
C ASN A 125 1.42 10.31 24.53
N PHE A 126 1.51 9.48 23.48
CA PHE A 126 0.61 8.37 23.23
C PHE A 126 1.42 7.08 23.00
N LYS A 127 0.81 5.93 23.28
CA LYS A 127 1.42 4.61 23.04
C LYS A 127 1.01 4.10 21.65
N GLY A 128 1.99 3.63 20.86
CA GLY A 128 1.77 3.10 19.52
C GLY A 128 1.65 4.19 18.44
N LEU A 129 1.21 3.83 17.23
CA LEU A 129 1.10 4.74 16.09
C LEU A 129 -0.05 5.77 16.22
N ARG A 130 0.18 7.03 15.82
CA ARG A 130 -0.84 8.11 15.89
C ARG A 130 -2.09 7.74 15.11
N ILE A 131 -1.92 7.28 13.87
CA ILE A 131 -3.03 6.86 13.02
C ILE A 131 -3.88 5.75 13.64
N HIS A 132 -3.29 4.82 14.40
CA HIS A 132 -4.07 3.77 15.09
C HIS A 132 -4.97 4.35 16.17
N GLN A 133 -4.46 5.33 16.90
CA GLN A 133 -5.23 6.02 17.94
C GLN A 133 -6.40 6.79 17.29
N VAL A 134 -6.16 7.51 16.19
CA VAL A 134 -7.21 8.21 15.44
C VAL A 134 -8.29 7.24 14.97
N VAL A 135 -7.91 6.20 14.23
CA VAL A 135 -8.86 5.20 13.70
C VAL A 135 -9.59 4.47 14.82
N GLY A 136 -8.90 4.17 15.92
CA GLY A 136 -9.48 3.54 17.11
C GLY A 136 -10.57 4.39 17.74
N ILE A 137 -10.28 5.67 18.00
CA ILE A 137 -11.24 6.63 18.58
C ILE A 137 -12.43 6.84 17.63
N LEU A 138 -12.19 7.02 16.33
CA LEU A 138 -13.27 7.23 15.36
C LEU A 138 -14.16 5.99 15.18
N ARG A 139 -13.60 4.78 15.30
CA ARG A 139 -14.35 3.54 15.13
C ARG A 139 -15.20 3.22 16.36
N ASN A 140 -14.63 3.37 17.55
CA ASN A 140 -15.23 2.96 18.82
C ASN A 140 -14.77 3.86 19.99
N PRO A 141 -15.27 5.10 20.09
CA PRO A 141 -14.90 6.03 21.16
C PRO A 141 -15.47 5.56 22.50
N LYS A 142 -14.63 5.55 23.54
CA LYS A 142 -15.04 5.02 24.87
C LYS A 142 -15.83 6.05 25.69
N SER A 143 -15.48 7.32 25.57
CA SER A 143 -16.09 8.47 26.25
C SER A 143 -16.11 9.69 25.32
N GLU A 144 -16.78 10.77 25.75
CA GLU A 144 -16.70 12.07 25.05
C GLU A 144 -15.29 12.66 25.19
N ASP A 145 -14.68 12.58 26.38
CA ASP A 145 -13.27 12.94 26.59
C ASP A 145 -12.31 12.21 25.62
N ASP A 146 -12.64 10.98 25.21
CA ASP A 146 -11.82 10.21 24.25
C ASP A 146 -11.83 10.86 22.86
N MET A 147 -12.95 11.51 22.49
CA MET A 147 -13.09 12.27 21.24
C MET A 147 -12.40 13.64 21.32
N ASP A 148 -12.33 14.26 22.50
CA ASP A 148 -11.63 15.53 22.73
C ASP A 148 -10.09 15.42 22.64
N ARG A 149 -9.58 14.18 22.69
CA ARG A 149 -8.18 13.87 22.37
C ARG A 149 -7.84 14.07 20.89
N LEU A 150 -8.86 14.11 20.02
CA LEU A 150 -8.67 14.41 18.61
C LEU A 150 -8.61 15.92 18.37
N GLY A 151 -7.88 16.30 17.34
CA GLY A 151 -7.88 17.64 16.77
C GLY A 151 -8.16 17.56 15.28
N LEU A 152 -8.53 18.68 14.68
CA LEU A 152 -8.75 18.82 13.25
C LEU A 152 -7.87 19.94 12.70
N ALA A 153 -6.87 19.57 11.91
CA ALA A 153 -5.99 20.53 11.23
C ALA A 153 -6.46 20.73 9.79
N ILE A 154 -7.06 21.88 9.48
CA ILE A 154 -7.50 22.23 8.13
C ILE A 154 -6.30 22.69 7.30
N PHE A 155 -6.05 22.04 6.17
CA PHE A 155 -4.88 22.31 5.32
C PHE A 155 -5.23 22.80 3.92
N ASP A 156 -6.50 22.78 3.51
CA ASP A 156 -6.91 23.28 2.20
C ASP A 156 -8.37 23.78 2.18
N VAL A 157 -8.62 24.74 1.28
CA VAL A 157 -9.95 25.18 0.87
C VAL A 157 -10.16 24.72 -0.57
N ILE A 158 -11.02 23.72 -0.75
CA ILE A 158 -11.36 23.18 -2.06
C ILE A 158 -12.31 24.16 -2.76
N GLU A 159 -13.36 24.58 -2.06
CA GLU A 159 -14.35 25.56 -2.53
C GLU A 159 -14.83 26.46 -1.39
N ALA A 160 -15.12 27.71 -1.73
CA ALA A 160 -15.70 28.73 -0.86
C ALA A 160 -16.85 29.41 -1.60
N ASP A 161 -18.04 29.39 -1.01
CA ASP A 161 -19.29 29.95 -1.54
C ASP A 161 -19.52 29.59 -3.03
N GLY A 162 -19.35 28.30 -3.34
CA GLY A 162 -19.57 27.73 -4.68
C GLY A 162 -18.46 27.97 -5.69
N LYS A 163 -17.33 28.56 -5.27
CA LYS A 163 -16.19 28.88 -6.14
C LYS A 163 -14.91 28.22 -5.66
N LYS A 164 -14.10 27.76 -6.60
CA LYS A 164 -12.73 27.30 -6.29
C LYS A 164 -11.88 28.49 -5.84
N VAL A 165 -11.08 28.28 -4.81
CA VAL A 165 -10.09 29.26 -4.36
C VAL A 165 -8.81 29.06 -5.17
N GLY A 166 -8.30 30.14 -5.75
CA GLY A 166 -7.23 30.09 -6.75
C GLY A 166 -5.88 29.77 -6.16
N THR A 167 -5.36 30.69 -5.34
CA THR A 167 -3.97 30.64 -4.85
C THR A 167 -3.86 30.10 -3.43
N LEU A 168 -2.71 29.54 -3.10
CA LEU A 168 -2.41 29.06 -1.75
C LEU A 168 -2.50 30.18 -0.70
N ALA A 169 -2.04 31.39 -1.05
CA ALA A 169 -2.11 32.54 -0.16
C ALA A 169 -3.56 32.96 0.15
N GLU A 170 -4.45 32.93 -0.85
CA GLU A 170 -5.88 33.21 -0.64
C GLU A 170 -6.54 32.15 0.25
N LYS A 171 -6.16 30.87 0.06
CA LYS A 171 -6.68 29.76 0.87
C LYS A 171 -6.33 29.95 2.34
N TYR A 172 -5.04 30.14 2.68
CA TYR A 172 -4.65 30.33 4.08
C TYR A 172 -5.22 31.60 4.69
N LYS A 173 -5.28 32.70 3.93
CA LYS A 173 -5.94 33.93 4.39
C LYS A 173 -7.42 33.71 4.74
N LEU A 174 -8.14 32.91 3.96
CA LEU A 174 -9.53 32.54 4.27
C LEU A 174 -9.61 31.68 5.53
N LEU A 175 -8.76 30.64 5.62
CA LEU A 175 -8.71 29.74 6.77
C LEU A 175 -8.39 30.48 8.07
N ASP A 176 -7.36 31.33 8.07
CA ASP A 176 -6.99 32.14 9.24
C ASP A 176 -8.13 33.05 9.66
N LYS A 177 -8.83 33.68 8.70
CA LYS A 177 -9.98 34.52 8.98
C LYS A 177 -11.15 33.71 9.56
N TRP A 178 -11.46 32.55 8.99
CA TRP A 178 -12.59 31.72 9.42
C TRP A 178 -12.34 31.07 10.77
N LEU A 179 -11.08 30.68 11.05
CA LEU A 179 -10.71 29.88 12.21
C LEU A 179 -10.02 30.68 13.32
N ALA A 180 -9.86 32.00 13.20
CA ALA A 180 -9.28 32.87 14.23
C ALA A 180 -9.88 32.72 15.64
N LYS A 181 -11.10 32.16 15.75
CA LYS A 181 -11.81 31.92 17.02
C LYS A 181 -12.47 30.53 17.07
N ALA A 182 -11.88 29.53 16.39
CA ALA A 182 -12.46 28.19 16.24
C ALA A 182 -12.32 27.27 17.46
N GLY A 183 -11.86 27.78 18.62
CA GLY A 183 -11.58 26.94 19.78
C GLY A 183 -10.21 26.26 19.69
N ASP A 184 -9.98 25.22 20.48
CA ASP A 184 -8.69 24.52 20.63
C ASP A 184 -8.67 23.13 19.97
N LEU A 185 -9.81 22.64 19.47
CA LEU A 185 -9.93 21.35 18.78
C LEU A 185 -9.78 21.47 17.26
N VAL A 186 -9.83 22.70 16.72
CA VAL A 186 -9.70 22.97 15.28
C VAL A 186 -8.63 24.03 15.06
N CYS A 187 -7.71 23.77 14.14
CA CYS A 187 -6.68 24.73 13.75
C CYS A 187 -6.50 24.75 12.23
N VAL A 188 -5.90 25.84 11.74
CA VAL A 188 -5.24 25.82 10.43
C VAL A 188 -3.93 25.05 10.61
N VAL A 189 -3.56 24.23 9.64
CA VAL A 189 -2.23 23.59 9.62
C VAL A 189 -1.16 24.67 9.81
N GLU A 190 -0.16 24.39 10.64
CA GLU A 190 0.97 25.29 10.84
C GLU A 190 1.68 25.44 9.49
N HIS A 191 1.80 26.68 9.01
CA HIS A 191 2.25 26.99 7.67
C HIS A 191 3.21 28.18 7.65
N VAL A 192 4.31 28.05 6.92
CA VAL A 192 5.38 29.06 6.85
C VAL A 192 5.83 29.21 5.39
N PRO A 193 5.75 30.41 4.78
CA PRO A 193 6.37 30.68 3.49
C PRO A 193 7.89 30.52 3.58
N VAL A 194 8.49 29.75 2.67
CA VAL A 194 9.94 29.47 2.64
C VAL A 194 10.57 30.02 1.36
N LYS A 195 11.79 30.55 1.46
CA LYS A 195 12.49 31.19 0.33
C LYS A 195 13.69 30.38 -0.13
N LYS A 196 14.41 29.76 0.82
CA LYS A 196 15.63 28.97 0.56
C LYS A 196 15.53 27.58 1.19
N THR A 197 16.42 26.71 0.75
CA THR A 197 16.53 25.32 1.22
C THR A 197 16.78 25.24 2.74
N ASP A 198 17.58 26.16 3.30
CA ASP A 198 17.85 26.18 4.75
C ASP A 198 16.58 26.37 5.58
N ASP A 199 15.65 27.22 5.15
CA ASP A 199 14.39 27.45 5.87
C ASP A 199 13.60 26.14 6.01
N ILE A 200 13.65 25.29 4.96
CA ILE A 200 12.98 23.99 4.95
C ILE A 200 13.69 23.02 5.92
N LEU A 201 15.02 23.04 5.97
CA LEU A 201 15.81 22.21 6.87
C LEU A 201 15.60 22.58 8.34
N GLU A 202 15.54 23.87 8.66
CA GLU A 202 15.25 24.38 10.00
C GLU A 202 13.85 23.95 10.47
N LEU A 203 12.84 24.10 9.61
CA LEU A 203 11.48 23.60 9.89
C LEU A 203 11.45 22.08 10.03
N PHE A 204 12.26 21.35 9.26
CA PHE A 204 12.33 19.89 9.37
C PHE A 204 12.93 19.47 10.71
N ALA A 205 14.00 20.12 11.16
CA ALA A 205 14.57 19.89 12.48
C ALA A 205 13.52 20.15 13.58
N ASP A 206 12.89 21.33 13.59
CA ASP A 206 11.91 21.69 14.63
C ASP A 206 10.66 20.79 14.59
N TRP A 207 9.97 20.73 13.44
CA TRP A 207 8.68 20.02 13.39
C TRP A 207 8.84 18.51 13.41
N VAL A 208 9.83 17.95 12.70
CA VAL A 208 9.94 16.49 12.49
C VAL A 208 10.84 15.86 13.53
N ILE A 209 12.06 16.39 13.73
CA ILE A 209 13.03 15.79 14.65
C ILE A 209 12.67 16.12 16.10
N ASP A 210 12.46 17.39 16.44
CA ASP A 210 12.24 17.82 17.82
C ASP A 210 10.81 17.54 18.29
N LYS A 211 9.81 17.85 17.44
CA LYS A 211 8.38 17.71 17.78
C LYS A 211 7.73 16.42 17.24
N GLY A 212 8.50 15.51 16.65
CA GLY A 212 8.06 14.17 16.25
C GLY A 212 6.91 14.14 15.22
N SER A 213 6.84 15.12 14.31
CA SER A 213 5.83 15.11 13.24
C SER A 213 6.21 14.11 12.16
N GLU A 214 5.25 13.66 11.35
CA GLU A 214 5.53 12.69 10.28
C GLU A 214 6.46 13.26 9.19
N GLY A 215 6.40 14.57 8.98
CA GLY A 215 7.15 15.24 7.94
C GLY A 215 6.69 16.68 7.69
N ILE A 216 7.06 17.18 6.52
CA ILE A 216 6.65 18.48 5.99
C ILE A 216 5.97 18.28 4.64
N VAL A 217 4.94 19.06 4.35
CA VAL A 217 4.40 19.21 3.00
C VAL A 217 4.78 20.59 2.46
N LEU A 218 5.59 20.63 1.40
CA LEU A 218 5.85 21.84 0.63
C LEU A 218 4.81 21.99 -0.47
N GLN A 219 4.12 23.12 -0.44
CA GLN A 219 3.06 23.45 -1.38
C GLN A 219 3.49 24.66 -2.24
N SER A 220 3.16 24.63 -3.53
CA SER A 220 3.40 25.74 -4.46
C SER A 220 2.25 25.82 -5.46
N ASP A 221 1.92 27.03 -5.90
CA ASP A 221 0.91 27.26 -6.96
C ASP A 221 1.47 26.95 -8.37
N THR A 222 2.80 26.95 -8.54
CA THR A 222 3.45 26.84 -9.86
C THR A 222 4.25 25.56 -10.06
N SER A 223 4.32 24.71 -9.02
CA SER A 223 5.24 23.56 -8.98
C SER A 223 4.62 22.36 -8.31
N ASN A 224 5.26 21.20 -8.47
CA ASN A 224 4.88 19.99 -7.74
C ASN A 224 4.93 20.24 -6.24
N TRP A 225 4.06 19.56 -5.50
CA TRP A 225 4.12 19.54 -4.06
C TRP A 225 5.09 18.45 -3.62
N TYR A 226 5.71 18.62 -2.46
CA TYR A 226 6.66 17.65 -1.91
C TYR A 226 6.24 17.24 -0.51
N LYS A 227 6.22 15.93 -0.24
CA LYS A 227 6.17 15.40 1.12
C LYS A 227 7.60 15.04 1.52
N ILE A 228 8.16 15.79 2.46
CA ILE A 228 9.50 15.61 2.98
C ILE A 228 9.39 14.76 4.25
N LYS A 229 10.04 13.61 4.27
CA LYS A 229 9.99 12.64 5.36
C LYS A 229 11.38 12.20 5.79
N SER A 230 11.48 11.72 7.02
CA SER A 230 12.63 10.94 7.48
C SER A 230 12.67 9.60 6.74
N ARG A 231 13.87 9.08 6.52
CA ARG A 231 14.03 7.69 6.07
C ARG A 231 13.94 6.76 7.28
N HIS A 232 13.43 5.56 7.06
CA HIS A 232 13.43 4.47 8.03
C HIS A 232 14.48 3.45 7.63
N ASN A 233 15.27 2.98 8.59
CA ASN A 233 16.19 1.87 8.37
C ASN A 233 15.54 0.59 8.88
N LEU A 234 15.69 -0.47 8.11
CA LEU A 234 15.12 -1.78 8.34
C LEU A 234 16.20 -2.82 8.11
N ASP A 235 16.28 -3.79 9.02
CA ASP A 235 17.16 -4.94 8.86
C ASP A 235 16.35 -6.07 8.23
N VAL A 236 16.81 -6.56 7.07
CA VAL A 236 16.07 -7.50 6.24
C VAL A 236 16.98 -8.63 5.75
N ALA A 237 16.42 -9.84 5.69
CA ALA A 237 17.14 -11.00 5.16
C ALA A 237 17.06 -11.00 3.63
N ILE A 238 18.19 -11.23 2.96
CA ILE A 238 18.20 -11.52 1.53
C ILE A 238 17.63 -12.93 1.32
N ILE A 239 16.67 -13.07 0.41
CA ILE A 239 16.07 -14.37 0.04
C ILE A 239 16.26 -14.70 -1.44
N GLY A 240 16.73 -13.74 -2.24
CA GLY A 240 17.11 -13.96 -3.63
C GLY A 240 17.81 -12.75 -4.25
N PHE A 241 18.34 -12.92 -5.46
CA PHE A 241 19.00 -11.84 -6.20
C PHE A 241 18.82 -12.03 -7.71
N SER A 242 19.01 -10.96 -8.48
CA SER A 242 19.12 -11.06 -9.94
C SER A 242 20.37 -10.33 -10.42
N GLU A 243 21.00 -10.84 -11.48
CA GLU A 243 22.12 -10.18 -12.16
C GLU A 243 21.62 -9.19 -13.23
N GLY A 244 22.45 -8.20 -13.56
CA GLY A 244 22.22 -7.31 -14.69
C GLY A 244 22.37 -8.03 -16.03
N SER A 245 21.73 -7.49 -17.06
CA SER A 245 21.86 -7.96 -18.44
C SER A 245 23.02 -7.27 -19.16
N GLU A 246 23.45 -7.84 -20.30
CA GLU A 246 24.40 -7.23 -21.24
C GLU A 246 25.71 -6.73 -20.58
N ASP A 247 25.95 -5.42 -20.58
CA ASP A 247 27.14 -4.75 -20.04
C ASP A 247 27.23 -4.83 -18.51
N ARG A 248 26.14 -5.16 -17.83
CA ARG A 248 26.05 -5.34 -16.38
C ARG A 248 26.03 -6.81 -15.95
N LYS A 249 26.32 -7.74 -16.87
CA LYS A 249 26.39 -9.17 -16.56
C LYS A 249 27.42 -9.46 -15.46
N GLY A 250 27.07 -10.31 -14.50
CA GLY A 250 27.90 -10.60 -13.33
C GLY A 250 27.88 -9.50 -12.26
N MET A 251 27.12 -8.43 -12.45
CA MET A 251 26.85 -7.42 -11.42
C MET A 251 25.42 -7.59 -10.90
N LEU A 252 25.24 -7.33 -9.61
CA LEU A 252 23.93 -7.30 -8.98
C LEU A 252 23.04 -6.28 -9.68
N HIS A 253 21.84 -6.71 -10.06
CA HIS A 253 20.76 -5.83 -10.50
C HIS A 253 19.98 -5.32 -9.29
N ASP A 254 19.31 -6.24 -8.59
CA ASP A 254 18.64 -5.99 -7.32
C ASP A 254 18.57 -7.25 -6.44
N LEU A 255 18.38 -7.04 -5.13
CA LEU A 255 18.12 -8.09 -4.14
C LEU A 255 16.63 -8.22 -3.89
N LEU A 256 16.14 -9.44 -3.70
CA LEU A 256 14.83 -9.73 -3.11
C LEU A 256 15.02 -9.96 -1.61
N VAL A 257 14.30 -9.21 -0.79
CA VAL A 257 14.46 -9.23 0.67
C VAL A 257 13.15 -9.54 1.40
N ALA A 258 13.26 -10.08 2.61
CA ALA A 258 12.14 -10.44 3.47
C ALA A 258 12.37 -10.01 4.92
N VAL A 259 11.26 -9.85 5.63
CA VAL A 259 11.21 -9.82 7.10
C VAL A 259 10.66 -11.15 7.59
N MET A 260 10.93 -11.50 8.85
CA MET A 260 10.41 -12.72 9.46
C MET A 260 9.18 -12.43 10.32
N ARG A 261 8.18 -13.29 10.19
CA ARG A 261 7.02 -13.32 11.07
C ARG A 261 7.38 -14.05 12.37
N ASP A 262 6.56 -13.87 13.41
CA ASP A 262 6.80 -14.50 14.71
C ASP A 262 6.76 -16.04 14.67
N ASP A 263 6.11 -16.63 13.66
CA ASP A 263 6.09 -18.07 13.42
C ASP A 263 7.33 -18.60 12.67
N GLY A 264 8.33 -17.75 12.41
CA GLY A 264 9.56 -18.12 11.72
C GLY A 264 9.47 -18.15 10.19
N THR A 265 8.32 -17.79 9.61
CA THR A 265 8.17 -17.71 8.15
C THR A 265 8.69 -16.39 7.58
N PHE A 266 9.20 -16.42 6.34
CA PHE A 266 9.73 -15.24 5.64
C PHE A 266 8.62 -14.56 4.85
N HIS A 267 8.32 -13.31 5.16
CA HIS A 267 7.37 -12.49 4.41
C HIS A 267 8.14 -11.62 3.42
N GLU A 268 8.00 -11.92 2.12
CA GLU A 268 8.63 -11.14 1.05
C GLU A 268 8.26 -9.66 1.20
N LEU A 269 9.25 -8.79 1.35
CA LEU A 269 9.02 -7.38 1.62
C LEU A 269 9.08 -6.54 0.35
N THR A 270 10.24 -6.52 -0.29
CA THR A 270 10.49 -5.67 -1.45
C THR A 270 11.73 -6.13 -2.21
N ARG A 271 11.98 -5.48 -3.34
CA ARG A 271 13.27 -5.50 -4.01
C ARG A 271 14.11 -4.27 -3.65
N VAL A 272 15.42 -4.42 -3.61
CA VAL A 272 16.38 -3.35 -3.32
C VAL A 272 17.38 -3.25 -4.46
N GLY A 273 17.16 -2.28 -5.36
CA GLY A 273 18.00 -2.06 -6.56
C GLY A 273 18.88 -0.81 -6.53
N GLY A 274 18.71 0.06 -5.54
CA GLY A 274 19.51 1.27 -5.34
C GLY A 274 20.36 1.21 -4.08
N GLY A 275 21.28 2.18 -3.92
CA GLY A 275 22.14 2.31 -2.74
C GLY A 275 23.51 1.62 -2.86
N TYR A 276 23.73 0.84 -3.90
CA TYR A 276 24.99 0.13 -4.13
C TYR A 276 26.02 0.97 -4.86
N THR A 277 27.28 0.87 -4.44
CA THR A 277 28.44 1.22 -5.28
C THR A 277 28.62 0.18 -6.40
N GLU A 278 29.51 0.46 -7.37
CA GLU A 278 29.84 -0.54 -8.38
C GLU A 278 30.56 -1.76 -7.80
N GLU A 279 31.36 -1.57 -6.76
CA GLU A 279 32.06 -2.64 -6.07
C GLU A 279 31.08 -3.53 -5.31
N ASP A 280 30.14 -2.95 -4.57
CA ASP A 280 29.06 -3.69 -3.89
C ASP A 280 28.34 -4.61 -4.88
N ARG A 281 27.99 -4.10 -6.07
CA ARG A 281 27.27 -4.88 -7.07
C ARG A 281 28.05 -6.10 -7.54
N LYS A 282 29.37 -6.02 -7.67
CA LYS A 282 30.21 -7.16 -8.08
C LYS A 282 30.35 -8.17 -6.95
N THR A 283 30.70 -7.68 -5.76
CA THR A 283 30.99 -8.54 -4.59
C THR A 283 29.75 -9.27 -4.10
N ILE A 284 28.63 -8.56 -3.95
CA ILE A 284 27.38 -9.15 -3.46
C ILE A 284 26.86 -10.21 -4.44
N ALA A 285 26.83 -9.92 -5.76
CA ALA A 285 26.38 -10.90 -6.75
C ALA A 285 27.21 -12.20 -6.71
N ALA A 286 28.54 -12.07 -6.62
CA ALA A 286 29.43 -13.21 -6.52
C ALA A 286 29.20 -14.05 -5.25
N GLU A 287 28.86 -13.40 -4.13
CA GLU A 287 28.52 -14.08 -2.89
C GLU A 287 27.16 -14.80 -2.98
N MET A 288 26.11 -14.10 -3.42
CA MET A 288 24.75 -14.67 -3.47
C MET A 288 24.68 -15.88 -4.38
N LYS A 289 25.43 -15.87 -5.49
CA LYS A 289 25.55 -16.99 -6.42
C LYS A 289 26.02 -18.30 -5.77
N ARG A 290 26.80 -18.22 -4.70
CA ARG A 290 27.29 -19.40 -3.95
C ARG A 290 26.26 -19.95 -2.96
N ARG A 291 25.19 -19.19 -2.69
CA ARG A 291 24.15 -19.50 -1.71
C ARG A 291 22.84 -19.96 -2.36
N VAL A 292 22.82 -20.18 -3.68
CA VAL A 292 21.59 -20.52 -4.42
C VAL A 292 21.00 -21.85 -3.94
N VAL A 293 19.68 -21.85 -3.71
CA VAL A 293 18.91 -22.99 -3.22
C VAL A 293 17.64 -23.20 -4.04
N PRO A 294 17.07 -24.42 -4.05
CA PRO A 294 15.77 -24.66 -4.68
C PRO A 294 14.64 -23.86 -4.05
N SER A 295 13.64 -23.50 -4.86
CA SER A 295 12.41 -22.85 -4.41
C SER A 295 11.22 -23.30 -5.26
N ASP A 296 10.11 -23.64 -4.61
CA ASP A 296 8.83 -23.88 -5.28
C ASP A 296 8.11 -22.55 -5.62
N TYR A 297 8.66 -21.42 -5.16
CA TYR A 297 8.20 -20.07 -5.45
C TYR A 297 9.10 -19.38 -6.47
N VAL A 298 8.49 -18.67 -7.43
CA VAL A 298 9.19 -17.84 -8.41
C VAL A 298 8.75 -16.39 -8.23
N ALA A 299 9.68 -15.54 -7.82
CA ALA A 299 9.54 -14.08 -7.88
C ALA A 299 10.24 -13.55 -9.13
N VAL A 300 9.71 -12.46 -9.69
CA VAL A 300 10.30 -11.76 -10.84
C VAL A 300 10.45 -10.28 -10.52
N ASN A 301 11.51 -9.67 -11.03
CA ASN A 301 11.71 -8.23 -10.93
C ASN A 301 10.90 -7.47 -12.01
N ASN A 302 11.06 -6.14 -12.06
CA ASN A 302 10.31 -5.28 -12.98
C ASN A 302 10.63 -5.52 -14.47
N ASP A 303 11.78 -6.13 -14.76
CA ASP A 303 12.23 -6.47 -16.12
C ASP A 303 11.88 -7.93 -16.46
N TYR A 304 11.00 -8.55 -15.66
CA TYR A 304 10.56 -9.94 -15.79
C TYR A 304 11.69 -10.98 -15.65
N VAL A 305 12.81 -10.59 -15.03
CA VAL A 305 13.89 -11.51 -14.70
C VAL A 305 13.53 -12.22 -13.40
N ALA A 306 13.57 -13.55 -13.42
CA ALA A 306 13.35 -14.36 -12.22
C ALA A 306 14.53 -14.21 -11.26
N TYR A 307 14.21 -14.09 -9.97
CA TYR A 307 15.22 -14.11 -8.92
C TYR A 307 15.81 -15.52 -8.78
N GLU A 308 17.13 -15.59 -8.64
CA GLU A 308 17.80 -16.78 -8.10
C GLU A 308 17.63 -16.76 -6.58
N MET A 309 16.87 -17.71 -6.05
CA MET A 309 16.59 -17.81 -4.62
C MET A 309 17.82 -18.35 -3.89
N ILE A 310 18.11 -17.81 -2.71
CA ILE A 310 19.28 -18.18 -1.90
C ILE A 310 18.87 -18.63 -0.50
N GLU A 311 19.71 -19.41 0.17
CA GLU A 311 19.55 -19.67 1.60
C GLU A 311 19.30 -18.35 2.36
N PRO A 312 18.30 -18.24 3.25
CA PRO A 312 17.93 -16.97 3.85
C PRO A 312 19.10 -16.29 4.56
N GLY A 313 19.29 -15.00 4.27
CA GLY A 313 20.46 -14.25 4.67
C GLY A 313 21.52 -14.19 3.55
N PRO A 314 22.56 -13.35 3.67
CA PRO A 314 22.90 -12.43 4.76
C PRO A 314 21.84 -11.37 5.04
N VAL A 315 21.95 -10.70 6.19
CA VAL A 315 21.10 -9.56 6.56
C VAL A 315 21.71 -8.27 6.01
N ILE A 316 20.88 -7.40 5.46
CA ILE A 316 21.27 -6.03 5.10
C ILE A 316 20.47 -5.02 5.93
N GLU A 317 21.11 -3.89 6.20
CA GLU A 317 20.40 -2.67 6.56
C GLU A 317 19.98 -2.01 5.23
N MET A 318 18.67 -1.81 5.08
CA MET A 318 18.11 -1.02 3.99
C MET A 318 17.41 0.22 4.55
N SER A 319 17.45 1.32 3.81
CA SER A 319 16.66 2.50 4.12
C SER A 319 15.49 2.65 3.16
N CYS A 320 14.33 3.08 3.64
CA CYS A 320 13.16 3.40 2.82
C CYS A 320 12.52 4.72 3.24
N LEU A 321 11.75 5.33 2.35
CA LEU A 321 11.12 6.63 2.58
C LEU A 321 9.70 6.54 3.13
N ASP A 322 8.96 5.49 2.76
CA ASP A 322 7.55 5.33 3.15
C ASP A 322 7.15 3.86 3.03
N LEU A 323 6.16 3.46 3.84
CA LEU A 323 5.53 2.14 3.78
C LEU A 323 4.04 2.32 3.49
N ILE A 324 3.56 1.76 2.39
CA ILE A 324 2.16 1.89 1.96
C ILE A 324 1.43 0.58 2.19
N THR A 325 0.42 0.58 3.07
CA THR A 325 -0.35 -0.62 3.46
C THR A 325 -1.54 -0.91 2.55
N GLU A 326 -2.00 0.10 1.79
CA GLU A 326 -3.16 0.02 0.91
C GLU A 326 -2.81 0.28 -0.55
N SER A 327 -3.45 -0.47 -1.44
CA SER A 327 -3.41 -0.23 -2.88
C SER A 327 -4.20 1.03 -3.26
N SER A 328 -4.01 1.51 -4.48
CA SER A 328 -4.78 2.65 -5.03
C SER A 328 -6.30 2.42 -5.08
N ARG A 329 -6.76 1.18 -4.92
CA ARG A 329 -8.17 0.79 -4.85
C ARG A 329 -8.68 0.58 -3.41
N GLY A 330 -7.87 0.86 -2.40
CA GLY A 330 -8.23 0.77 -0.98
C GLY A 330 -8.17 -0.64 -0.37
N GLY A 331 -7.86 -1.67 -1.16
CA GLY A 331 -7.57 -3.01 -0.63
C GLY A 331 -6.13 -3.14 -0.12
N PRO A 332 -5.83 -4.12 0.76
CA PRO A 332 -4.49 -4.29 1.33
C PRO A 332 -3.44 -4.62 0.26
N VAL A 333 -2.18 -4.25 0.52
CA VAL A 333 -1.03 -4.72 -0.26
C VAL A 333 -0.64 -6.11 0.24
N ASN A 334 -0.91 -7.16 -0.55
CA ASN A 334 -0.58 -8.53 -0.17
C ASN A 334 0.75 -9.01 -0.78
N ARG A 335 1.61 -9.58 0.06
CA ARG A 335 2.94 -10.13 -0.30
C ARG A 335 3.04 -11.60 0.08
N MET A 336 3.86 -12.36 -0.65
CA MET A 336 4.00 -13.80 -0.43
C MET A 336 4.72 -14.10 0.89
N VAL A 337 4.21 -15.08 1.62
CA VAL A 337 4.90 -15.67 2.77
C VAL A 337 5.50 -17.02 2.35
N LEU A 338 6.75 -17.23 2.72
CA LEU A 338 7.57 -18.37 2.36
C LEU A 338 8.00 -19.13 3.62
N LYS A 339 7.93 -20.45 3.55
CA LYS A 339 8.52 -21.36 4.54
C LYS A 339 9.89 -21.81 4.06
N TRP A 340 10.88 -21.75 4.93
CA TRP A 340 12.20 -22.34 4.73
C TRP A 340 12.33 -23.62 5.57
N ASP A 341 12.71 -24.74 4.95
CA ASP A 341 12.87 -26.04 5.64
C ASP A 341 14.34 -26.43 5.90
N GLY A 342 15.27 -25.50 5.70
CA GLY A 342 16.71 -25.76 5.73
C GLY A 342 17.30 -26.20 4.39
N LYS A 343 16.47 -26.43 3.36
CA LYS A 343 16.92 -26.87 2.03
C LYS A 343 16.24 -26.14 0.88
N LYS A 344 14.96 -25.80 1.02
CA LYS A 344 14.17 -25.14 -0.02
C LYS A 344 13.14 -24.17 0.54
N TYR A 345 12.71 -23.23 -0.30
CA TYR A 345 11.52 -22.42 -0.03
C TYR A 345 10.25 -23.09 -0.55
N THR A 346 9.18 -22.95 0.23
CA THR A 346 7.81 -23.29 -0.18
C THR A 346 6.89 -22.09 0.03
N ALA A 347 6.13 -21.71 -1.00
CA ALA A 347 5.12 -20.66 -0.90
C ALA A 347 3.94 -21.13 -0.03
N LEU A 348 3.53 -20.30 0.92
CA LEU A 348 2.38 -20.55 1.77
C LEU A 348 1.14 -19.82 1.23
N SER A 349 1.11 -18.50 1.42
CA SER A 349 -0.05 -17.66 1.09
C SER A 349 0.38 -16.20 0.88
N ARG A 350 -0.46 -15.39 0.23
CA ARG A 350 -0.24 -13.94 0.22
C ARG A 350 -0.97 -13.32 1.41
N MET A 351 -0.25 -12.56 2.21
CA MET A 351 -0.75 -11.92 3.42
C MET A 351 -0.54 -10.40 3.35
N PRO A 352 -1.37 -9.59 4.01
CA PRO A 352 -1.18 -8.13 4.05
C PRO A 352 0.21 -7.77 4.58
N LEU A 353 0.87 -6.84 3.90
CA LEU A 353 2.15 -6.25 4.27
C LEU A 353 2.18 -4.80 3.78
N VAL A 354 3.24 -4.40 3.08
CA VAL A 354 3.45 -3.02 2.60
C VAL A 354 4.06 -3.01 1.20
N SER A 355 3.84 -1.89 0.50
CA SER A 355 4.68 -1.48 -0.61
C SER A 355 5.72 -0.50 -0.07
N VAL A 356 7.01 -0.78 -0.31
CA VAL A 356 8.12 0.02 0.19
C VAL A 356 8.49 1.09 -0.84
N ILE A 357 8.53 2.35 -0.42
CA ILE A 357 8.90 3.48 -1.29
C ILE A 357 10.38 3.80 -1.17
N SER A 358 11.05 3.86 -2.31
CA SER A 358 12.47 4.19 -2.45
C SER A 358 13.40 3.37 -1.53
N PRO A 359 13.34 2.02 -1.54
CA PRO A 359 14.28 1.20 -0.80
C PRO A 359 15.71 1.39 -1.35
N GLN A 360 16.69 1.56 -0.47
CA GLN A 360 18.11 1.73 -0.80
C GLN A 360 18.94 0.85 0.13
N TYR A 361 19.90 0.11 -0.42
CA TYR A 361 20.94 -0.56 0.35
C TYR A 361 21.74 0.47 1.17
N VAL A 362 22.05 0.12 2.42
CA VAL A 362 22.94 0.90 3.29
C VAL A 362 24.23 0.13 3.53
N ARG A 363 24.12 -1.11 4.04
CA ARG A 363 25.27 -1.99 4.33
C ARG A 363 24.82 -3.44 4.61
N ILE A 364 25.75 -4.39 4.53
CA ILE A 364 25.58 -5.73 5.12
C ILE A 364 25.69 -5.62 6.65
N ARG A 365 24.91 -6.44 7.37
CA ARG A 365 24.89 -6.56 8.83
C ARG A 365 25.55 -7.86 9.25
N ASP A 366 26.88 -7.85 9.33
CA ASP A 366 27.67 -9.01 9.78
C ASP A 366 27.41 -9.39 11.26
N ASP A 367 26.78 -8.48 12.00
CA ASP A 367 26.34 -8.65 13.39
C ASP A 367 24.92 -9.24 13.53
N LYS A 368 24.27 -9.60 12.43
CA LYS A 368 22.89 -10.11 12.40
C LYS A 368 22.73 -11.35 11.53
N GLU A 369 21.74 -12.16 11.88
CA GLU A 369 21.38 -13.36 11.13
C GLU A 369 19.90 -13.32 10.68
N ALA A 370 19.52 -14.19 9.75
CA ALA A 370 18.14 -14.31 9.27
C ALA A 370 17.27 -15.05 10.29
N THR A 371 17.07 -14.43 11.45
CA THR A 371 16.31 -14.93 12.60
C THR A 371 15.10 -14.05 12.91
N VAL A 372 14.15 -14.58 13.68
CA VAL A 372 12.94 -13.85 14.08
C VAL A 372 13.31 -12.60 14.89
N GLU A 373 14.38 -12.66 15.67
CA GLU A 373 14.86 -11.59 16.53
C GLU A 373 15.48 -10.44 15.71
N ASP A 374 16.28 -10.75 14.70
CA ASP A 374 17.09 -9.75 13.98
C ASP A 374 16.35 -9.04 12.85
N VAL A 375 15.44 -9.74 12.17
CA VAL A 375 14.71 -9.24 10.98
C VAL A 375 13.19 -9.31 11.14
N ASN A 376 12.70 -9.15 12.38
CA ASN A 376 11.27 -9.28 12.71
C ASN A 376 10.37 -8.29 11.93
N ILE A 377 9.18 -8.74 11.53
CA ILE A 377 8.12 -7.93 10.92
C ILE A 377 7.69 -6.74 11.80
N ARG A 378 7.91 -6.80 13.11
CA ARG A 378 7.61 -5.71 14.05
C ARG A 378 8.26 -4.38 13.68
N GLN A 379 9.45 -4.41 13.08
CA GLN A 379 10.11 -3.21 12.57
C GLN A 379 9.21 -2.42 11.59
N LEU A 380 8.35 -3.12 10.84
CA LEU A 380 7.38 -2.49 9.95
C LEU A 380 6.12 -2.04 10.69
N THR A 381 5.63 -2.83 11.67
CA THR A 381 4.43 -2.47 12.44
C THR A 381 4.65 -1.29 13.39
N ASP A 382 5.90 -1.04 13.77
CA ASP A 382 6.31 0.14 14.53
C ASP A 382 6.25 1.42 13.69
N ILE A 383 6.14 1.30 12.36
CA ILE A 383 6.08 2.41 11.41
C ILE A 383 4.68 2.52 10.76
N SER A 384 3.98 1.41 10.55
CA SER A 384 2.72 1.38 9.79
C SER A 384 1.72 0.31 10.23
N ASN A 385 0.43 0.54 9.94
CA ASN A 385 -0.63 -0.41 10.28
C ASN A 385 -0.69 -1.61 9.34
N ILE A 386 -0.12 -2.75 9.75
CA ILE A 386 -0.19 -3.97 8.95
C ILE A 386 -1.22 -4.92 9.55
N GLN A 387 -2.21 -5.30 8.74
CA GLN A 387 -3.27 -6.21 9.15
C GLN A 387 -2.77 -7.65 9.24
N ALA A 388 -3.37 -8.46 10.12
CA ALA A 388 -3.16 -9.91 10.17
C ALA A 388 -1.69 -10.34 10.38
N VAL A 389 -0.87 -9.52 11.03
CA VAL A 389 0.52 -9.88 11.38
C VAL A 389 0.61 -11.05 12.36
N ASP A 390 -0.36 -11.19 13.26
CA ASP A 390 -0.40 -12.29 14.25
C ASP A 390 -1.09 -13.55 13.71
N LYS A 391 -1.64 -13.50 12.49
CA LYS A 391 -2.26 -14.68 11.88
C LYS A 391 -1.17 -15.55 11.25
N PRO A 392 -1.16 -16.88 11.49
CA PRO A 392 -0.26 -17.78 10.78
C PRO A 392 -0.48 -17.68 9.27
N ALA A 393 0.60 -17.73 8.50
CA ALA A 393 0.52 -17.75 7.04
C ALA A 393 0.24 -19.15 6.48
N GLU A 394 0.47 -20.19 7.31
CA GLU A 394 0.05 -21.54 7.00
C GLU A 394 -1.47 -21.60 6.90
N ASP A 395 -1.92 -22.04 5.74
CA ASP A 395 -3.31 -22.33 5.47
C ASP A 395 -3.76 -23.49 6.37
N PRO A 396 -4.79 -23.34 7.22
CA PRO A 396 -5.38 -24.49 7.88
C PRO A 396 -5.80 -25.48 6.78
N ALA A 397 -5.36 -26.73 6.89
CA ALA A 397 -5.52 -27.77 5.85
C ALA A 397 -6.94 -27.75 5.24
N GLY A 398 -7.07 -27.10 4.09
CA GLY A 398 -8.32 -27.03 3.34
C GLY A 398 -8.57 -28.35 2.60
N GLU A 399 -9.78 -28.51 2.07
CA GLU A 399 -10.07 -29.64 1.19
C GLU A 399 -9.11 -29.59 -0.02
N PRO A 400 -8.32 -30.65 -0.29
CA PRO A 400 -7.41 -30.67 -1.43
C PRO A 400 -8.15 -30.43 -2.75
N SER A 401 -7.46 -29.84 -3.74
CA SER A 401 -8.01 -29.70 -5.08
C SER A 401 -8.45 -31.05 -5.64
N LYS A 402 -9.65 -31.11 -6.20
CA LYS A 402 -10.21 -32.32 -6.81
C LYS A 402 -10.03 -32.28 -8.32
N LEU A 403 -9.32 -33.28 -8.86
CA LEU A 403 -9.28 -33.51 -10.30
C LEU A 403 -10.65 -34.03 -10.75
N ILE A 404 -11.33 -33.28 -11.63
CA ILE A 404 -12.64 -33.63 -12.19
C ILE A 404 -12.47 -34.47 -13.45
N GLU A 405 -11.58 -34.04 -14.34
CA GLU A 405 -11.42 -34.67 -15.64
C GLU A 405 -9.96 -34.62 -16.09
N ARG A 406 -9.52 -35.69 -16.76
CA ARG A 406 -8.17 -35.83 -17.28
C ARG A 406 -8.23 -36.53 -18.61
N GLU A 407 -7.55 -35.95 -19.59
CA GLU A 407 -7.33 -36.57 -20.89
C GLU A 407 -5.85 -36.45 -21.26
N VAL A 408 -5.26 -37.57 -21.65
CA VAL A 408 -3.91 -37.64 -22.18
C VAL A 408 -3.96 -38.24 -23.56
N TYR A 409 -3.30 -37.57 -24.49
CA TYR A 409 -3.14 -38.01 -25.85
C TYR A 409 -1.66 -38.10 -26.19
N THR A 410 -1.32 -39.07 -27.02
CA THR A 410 0.01 -39.20 -27.60
C THR A 410 -0.04 -39.13 -29.11
N LYS A 411 1.07 -38.73 -29.71
CA LYS A 411 1.26 -38.75 -31.16
C LYS A 411 2.73 -39.02 -31.45
N GLU A 412 2.98 -39.99 -32.31
CA GLU A 412 4.32 -40.29 -32.78
C GLU A 412 4.58 -39.54 -34.10
N MET A 413 5.72 -38.86 -34.19
CA MET A 413 6.12 -38.16 -35.41
C MET A 413 7.63 -38.21 -35.56
N ARG A 414 8.11 -38.75 -36.69
CA ARG A 414 9.54 -38.94 -36.98
C ARG A 414 10.28 -39.66 -35.83
N GLY A 415 9.70 -40.76 -35.35
CA GLY A 415 10.25 -41.58 -34.26
C GLY A 415 10.24 -40.94 -32.87
N ASN A 416 9.60 -39.77 -32.71
CA ASN A 416 9.50 -39.08 -31.43
C ASN A 416 8.08 -39.12 -30.88
N LEU A 417 7.96 -39.43 -29.59
CA LEU A 417 6.69 -39.42 -28.87
C LEU A 417 6.37 -38.02 -28.34
N MET A 418 5.24 -37.47 -28.76
CA MET A 418 4.67 -36.24 -28.22
C MET A 418 3.53 -36.57 -27.28
N VAL A 419 3.34 -35.75 -26.23
CA VAL A 419 2.33 -35.97 -25.19
C VAL A 419 1.58 -34.69 -24.93
N ARG A 420 0.25 -34.75 -25.00
CA ARG A 420 -0.63 -33.66 -24.55
C ARG A 420 -1.50 -34.15 -23.40
N LYS A 421 -1.57 -33.36 -22.33
CA LYS A 421 -2.36 -33.66 -21.12
C LYS A 421 -3.26 -32.48 -20.82
N LEU A 422 -4.57 -32.68 -20.89
CA LEU A 422 -5.58 -31.71 -20.53
C LEU A 422 -6.24 -32.13 -19.21
N LEU A 423 -6.36 -31.19 -18.27
CA LEU A 423 -6.90 -31.41 -16.95
C LEU A 423 -7.96 -30.39 -16.61
N LEU A 424 -9.01 -30.81 -15.90
CA LEU A 424 -9.99 -29.95 -15.25
C LEU A 424 -9.96 -30.22 -13.75
N TRP A 425 -9.72 -29.19 -12.95
CA TRP A 425 -9.67 -29.25 -11.50
C TRP A 425 -10.76 -28.36 -10.90
N LYS A 426 -11.37 -28.82 -9.79
CA LYS A 426 -11.98 -27.96 -8.79
C LYS A 426 -10.93 -27.66 -7.74
N THR A 427 -10.67 -26.40 -7.46
CA THR A 427 -9.61 -26.02 -6.52
C THR A 427 -10.00 -26.22 -5.08
N ASN A 428 -11.32 -26.23 -4.79
CA ASN A 428 -11.88 -26.22 -3.44
C ASN A 428 -11.40 -25.00 -2.62
N LYS A 429 -11.10 -23.89 -3.31
CA LYS A 429 -10.58 -22.65 -2.73
C LYS A 429 -11.27 -21.38 -3.24
N GLY A 430 -12.42 -21.47 -3.91
CA GLY A 430 -13.09 -20.27 -4.47
C GLY A 430 -13.79 -19.39 -3.45
N ASP A 431 -13.82 -19.78 -2.18
CA ASP A 431 -14.09 -18.87 -1.06
C ASP A 431 -12.96 -17.84 -0.87
N ARG A 432 -11.81 -18.04 -1.53
CA ARG A 432 -10.64 -17.17 -1.46
C ARG A 432 -10.45 -16.42 -2.77
N PRO A 433 -10.32 -15.07 -2.73
CA PRO A 433 -10.23 -14.25 -3.94
C PRO A 433 -8.97 -14.51 -4.78
N GLU A 434 -7.95 -15.16 -4.22
CA GLU A 434 -6.68 -15.47 -4.89
C GLU A 434 -6.73 -16.74 -5.75
N TYR A 435 -7.73 -17.60 -5.55
CA TYR A 435 -7.86 -18.88 -6.24
C TYR A 435 -9.14 -18.91 -7.07
N PRO A 436 -9.07 -19.29 -8.35
CA PRO A 436 -10.27 -19.57 -9.12
C PRO A 436 -10.95 -20.83 -8.59
N GLU A 437 -12.28 -20.93 -8.68
CA GLU A 437 -13.01 -22.14 -8.28
C GLU A 437 -12.64 -23.34 -9.16
N TYR A 438 -12.41 -23.11 -10.46
CA TYR A 438 -12.03 -24.14 -11.43
C TYR A 438 -10.84 -23.73 -12.31
N VAL A 439 -9.98 -24.69 -12.64
CA VAL A 439 -8.83 -24.53 -13.55
C VAL A 439 -8.84 -25.60 -14.63
N VAL A 440 -8.71 -25.17 -15.89
CA VAL A 440 -8.42 -26.04 -17.03
C VAL A 440 -6.97 -25.84 -17.44
N TYR A 441 -6.19 -26.91 -17.47
CA TYR A 441 -4.75 -26.86 -17.69
C TYR A 441 -4.34 -27.83 -18.80
N LEU A 442 -3.75 -27.30 -19.88
CA LEU A 442 -3.14 -28.07 -20.95
C LEU A 442 -1.63 -28.08 -20.78
N THR A 443 -1.03 -29.26 -20.86
CA THR A 443 0.40 -29.47 -21.06
C THR A 443 0.62 -30.04 -22.45
N ASP A 444 1.54 -29.48 -23.22
CA ASP A 444 1.88 -29.94 -24.57
C ASP A 444 3.39 -30.15 -24.68
N PHE A 445 3.82 -31.41 -24.71
CA PHE A 445 5.21 -31.82 -24.84
C PHE A 445 5.52 -32.30 -26.26
N SER A 446 6.56 -31.72 -26.87
CA SER A 446 7.14 -32.18 -28.14
C SER A 446 8.64 -31.96 -28.14
N PRO A 447 9.47 -33.01 -28.29
CA PRO A 447 10.92 -32.93 -28.09
C PRO A 447 11.65 -32.11 -29.18
N ASN A 448 11.01 -31.89 -30.33
CA ASN A 448 11.63 -31.19 -31.46
C ASN A 448 11.31 -29.68 -31.49
N ARG A 449 10.61 -29.15 -30.49
CA ARG A 449 10.36 -27.70 -30.36
C ARG A 449 11.54 -27.02 -29.66
N GLN A 450 11.76 -25.75 -29.99
CA GLN A 450 12.69 -24.88 -29.25
C GLN A 450 12.33 -24.81 -27.76
N GLU A 451 11.02 -24.79 -27.45
CA GLU A 451 10.49 -25.01 -26.10
C GLU A 451 9.76 -26.36 -26.07
N PRO A 452 10.38 -27.43 -25.54
CA PRO A 452 9.80 -28.76 -25.59
C PRO A 452 8.49 -28.90 -24.83
N LEU A 453 8.23 -28.05 -23.83
CA LEU A 453 7.05 -28.10 -22.98
C LEU A 453 6.29 -26.77 -23.01
N GLN A 454 5.08 -26.77 -23.56
CA GLN A 454 4.17 -25.62 -23.58
C GLN A 454 2.97 -25.86 -22.66
N ARG A 455 2.37 -24.77 -22.14
CA ARG A 455 1.25 -24.80 -21.19
C ARG A 455 0.21 -23.75 -21.57
N ASP A 456 -1.08 -24.08 -21.44
CA ASP A 456 -2.20 -23.11 -21.52
C ASP A 456 -3.14 -23.33 -20.33
N ILE A 457 -3.62 -22.24 -19.73
CA ILE A 457 -4.43 -22.23 -18.52
C ILE A 457 -5.69 -21.40 -18.74
N ARG A 458 -6.85 -21.95 -18.37
CA ARG A 458 -8.11 -21.22 -18.29
C ARG A 458 -8.68 -21.35 -16.88
N ILE A 459 -9.30 -20.27 -16.40
CA ILE A 459 -9.96 -20.23 -15.09
C ILE A 459 -11.47 -20.02 -15.26
N ALA A 460 -12.26 -20.54 -14.34
CA ALA A 460 -13.72 -20.36 -14.35
C ALA A 460 -14.29 -20.33 -12.93
N ALA A 461 -15.39 -19.58 -12.77
CA ALA A 461 -16.14 -19.52 -11.51
C ALA A 461 -17.16 -20.65 -11.34
N THR A 462 -17.52 -21.34 -12.44
CA THR A 462 -18.49 -22.44 -12.43
C THR A 462 -17.98 -23.63 -13.22
N GLU A 463 -18.41 -24.84 -12.82
CA GLU A 463 -18.03 -26.08 -13.52
C GLU A 463 -18.47 -26.07 -14.98
N ALA A 464 -19.67 -25.54 -15.27
CA ALA A 464 -20.20 -25.46 -16.62
C ALA A 464 -19.31 -24.62 -17.55
N ALA A 465 -18.82 -23.47 -17.07
CA ALA A 465 -17.88 -22.64 -17.82
C ALA A 465 -16.52 -23.34 -17.99
N ALA A 466 -16.03 -24.01 -16.94
CA ALA A 466 -14.79 -24.78 -16.98
C ALA A 466 -14.87 -25.93 -18.00
N ARG A 467 -15.98 -26.68 -18.04
CA ARG A 467 -16.24 -27.75 -19.02
C ARG A 467 -16.31 -27.21 -20.45
N LYS A 468 -16.88 -26.02 -20.65
CA LYS A 468 -16.86 -25.36 -21.97
C LYS A 468 -15.44 -25.02 -22.40
N HIS A 469 -14.60 -24.52 -21.49
CA HIS A 469 -13.17 -24.30 -21.77
C HIS A 469 -12.44 -25.60 -22.10
N PHE A 470 -12.67 -26.65 -21.30
CA PHE A 470 -12.08 -27.98 -21.49
C PHE A 470 -12.42 -28.53 -22.88
N LYS A 471 -13.71 -28.59 -23.23
CA LYS A 471 -14.17 -29.07 -24.54
C LYS A 471 -13.55 -28.29 -25.70
N ARG A 472 -13.57 -26.96 -25.62
CA ARG A 472 -12.97 -26.11 -26.67
C ARG A 472 -11.47 -26.34 -26.81
N MET A 473 -10.75 -26.46 -25.69
CA MET A 473 -9.30 -26.75 -25.72
C MET A 473 -9.03 -28.14 -26.29
N ALA A 474 -9.86 -29.14 -25.97
CA ALA A 474 -9.74 -30.47 -26.53
C ALA A 474 -9.94 -30.47 -28.06
N GLU A 475 -11.00 -29.82 -28.54
CA GLU A 475 -11.31 -29.66 -29.97
C GLU A 475 -10.18 -28.95 -30.74
N GLN A 476 -9.51 -27.98 -30.12
CA GLN A 476 -8.42 -27.22 -30.74
C GLN A 476 -7.08 -27.97 -30.71
N ASN A 477 -6.82 -28.76 -29.67
CA ASN A 477 -5.49 -29.32 -29.40
C ASN A 477 -5.39 -30.82 -29.66
N PHE A 478 -6.48 -31.55 -29.89
CA PHE A 478 -6.43 -32.98 -30.21
C PHE A 478 -6.88 -33.26 -31.65
N ILE A 479 -6.39 -32.46 -32.60
CA ILE A 479 -6.72 -32.58 -34.03
C ILE A 479 -5.65 -33.42 -34.74
N GLY A 480 -6.06 -34.45 -35.48
CA GLY A 480 -5.23 -35.16 -36.46
C GLY A 480 -4.06 -35.98 -35.89
N GLY A 481 -4.24 -37.31 -35.82
CA GLY A 481 -3.19 -38.27 -35.47
C GLY A 481 -2.81 -38.34 -33.99
N TRP A 482 -3.60 -37.71 -33.11
CA TRP A 482 -3.48 -37.88 -31.66
C TRP A 482 -4.36 -39.03 -31.18
N THR A 483 -3.79 -39.93 -30.39
CA THR A 483 -4.48 -41.10 -29.83
C THR A 483 -4.65 -40.91 -28.33
N LYS A 484 -5.88 -41.06 -27.82
CA LYS A 484 -6.17 -40.99 -26.38
C LYS A 484 -5.55 -42.20 -25.69
N VAL A 485 -4.84 -41.97 -24.59
CA VAL A 485 -4.17 -43.03 -23.82
C VAL A 485 -4.64 -43.12 -22.37
N SER A 486 -5.15 -42.04 -21.77
CA SER A 486 -5.72 -42.08 -20.41
C SER A 486 -6.51 -40.83 -20.05
#